data_AF-A0AAD4QBT2-F1
#
_entry.id   AF-A0AAD4QBT2-F1
#
_cell.length_a   1.000
_cell.length_b   1.000
_cell.length_c   1.000
_cell.angle_alpha   90.00
_cell.angle_beta   90.00
_cell.angle_gamma   90.00
#
_symmetry.space_group_name_H-M   'P 1'
#
loop_
_entity.id
_entity.type
_entity.pdbx_description
1 polymer ?
#
loop_
_entity_poly.entity_id
_entity_poly.type
_entity_poly.pdbx_seq_one_letter_code
_entity_poly.pdbx_strand_id
1 'polypeptide(L)'
;MLTLGETRAFSLILPSTQRLSLTAISNFQGSPPSKRPKSGKRPWASAHPEQGADGHALALLANITCVAQELPLQIPEAEEHDEIARIILAEGPEDPSEGWEHLYHGLNRLLGYGADIEDIAHCVRHRPLGVEGLTWYIHGFVIDYGITGRLLEGKLERLLKAIEHVNQRGRHTIASVSPDCSPEVLPVRDDLLLRELTLSDTFPPPSSPRMQSVNTDDNDDDIEYIGTLPLSDAIAPARQDPSPPIPPGTPVISRRVSEKSKCKQHVVSAPPSQTGIGAYPFLLHVEEHMAWEFSSRSGTLLLHARRCEKLQPQ
;
A
#
# COMPACT_ATOMS: atom_id res chain seq x y z
N MET A 1 20.78 25.68 -32.79
CA MET A 1 21.60 25.75 -31.56
C MET A 1 20.64 25.84 -30.39
N LEU A 2 20.33 24.70 -29.76
CA LEU A 2 19.58 24.62 -28.51
C LEU A 2 20.37 23.66 -27.62
N THR A 3 20.82 24.18 -26.49
CA THR A 3 21.62 23.49 -25.48
C THR A 3 20.74 22.58 -24.64
N LEU A 4 21.07 21.29 -24.58
CA LEU A 4 20.50 20.31 -23.66
C LEU A 4 20.97 20.64 -22.24
N GLY A 5 20.01 20.81 -21.32
CA GLY A 5 20.25 21.05 -19.90
C GLY A 5 20.70 19.78 -19.17
N GLU A 6 21.70 19.95 -18.32
CA GLU A 6 22.30 18.93 -17.47
C GLU A 6 21.31 18.37 -16.43
N THR A 7 21.16 17.05 -16.41
CA THR A 7 20.54 16.30 -15.31
C THR A 7 21.52 16.19 -14.15
N ARG A 8 21.19 16.82 -13.02
CA ARG A 8 21.93 16.67 -11.76
C ARG A 8 21.60 15.32 -11.11
N ALA A 9 22.60 14.47 -10.94
CA ALA A 9 22.51 13.26 -10.14
C ALA A 9 22.58 13.61 -8.65
N PHE A 10 21.60 13.16 -7.86
CA PHE A 10 21.67 13.19 -6.40
C PHE A 10 22.37 11.92 -5.92
N SER A 11 23.58 12.05 -5.37
CA SER A 11 24.24 10.98 -4.62
C SER A 11 23.81 11.04 -3.17
N LEU A 12 23.05 10.03 -2.72
CA LEU A 12 22.85 9.77 -1.30
C LEU A 12 24.05 8.95 -0.78
N ILE A 13 24.75 9.51 0.22
CA ILE A 13 25.88 8.87 0.89
C ILE A 13 25.30 7.95 1.98
N LEU A 14 25.38 6.63 1.76
CA LEU A 14 25.06 5.61 2.78
C LEU A 14 26.35 5.15 3.50
N PRO A 15 26.30 4.87 4.81
CA PRO A 15 27.46 4.39 5.57
C PRO A 15 27.86 2.96 5.16
N SER A 16 29.16 2.79 4.98
CA SER A 16 29.81 1.62 4.37
C SER A 16 30.04 0.49 5.37
N THR A 17 29.18 -0.53 5.36
CA THR A 17 29.55 -1.91 5.73
C THR A 17 28.64 -2.91 5.01
N GLN A 18 28.84 -3.04 3.70
CA GLN A 18 28.66 -4.26 2.91
C GLN A 18 28.89 -3.88 1.43
N ARG A 19 30.10 -4.17 0.94
CA ARG A 19 30.48 -3.93 -0.45
C ARG A 19 29.97 -5.10 -1.29
N LEU A 20 28.67 -5.14 -1.56
CA LEU A 20 28.13 -5.95 -2.64
C LEU A 20 28.52 -5.29 -3.96
N SER A 21 29.19 -6.05 -4.83
CA SER A 21 29.63 -5.61 -6.15
C SER A 21 28.40 -5.27 -7.01
N LEU A 22 28.09 -3.97 -7.13
CA LEU A 22 27.02 -3.41 -7.95
C LEU A 22 27.37 -3.39 -9.45
N THR A 23 28.03 -4.43 -9.96
CA THR A 23 28.45 -4.51 -11.37
C THR A 23 27.55 -5.41 -12.23
N ALA A 24 26.40 -5.83 -11.74
CA ALA A 24 25.51 -6.75 -12.45
C ALA A 24 24.01 -6.41 -12.33
N ILE A 25 23.62 -5.13 -12.47
CA ILE A 25 22.22 -4.74 -12.74
C ILE A 25 22.17 -3.66 -13.83
N SER A 26 22.95 -3.84 -14.91
CA SER A 26 22.91 -2.95 -16.09
C SER A 26 22.14 -3.57 -17.28
N ASN A 27 21.59 -4.78 -17.14
CA ASN A 27 20.94 -5.48 -18.27
C ASN A 27 19.47 -5.85 -18.05
N PHE A 28 18.83 -5.42 -16.95
CA PHE A 28 17.38 -5.53 -16.82
C PHE A 28 16.71 -4.27 -17.37
N GLN A 29 16.87 -4.06 -18.68
CA GLN A 29 16.01 -3.18 -19.47
C GLN A 29 14.72 -3.93 -19.82
N GLY A 30 14.15 -4.62 -18.82
CA GLY A 30 12.77 -5.07 -18.87
C GLY A 30 11.92 -3.85 -18.65
N SER A 31 11.66 -3.09 -19.73
CA SER A 31 10.54 -2.15 -19.72
C SER A 31 9.35 -2.89 -19.11
N PRO A 32 8.60 -2.30 -18.17
CA PRO A 32 7.34 -2.89 -17.74
C PRO A 32 6.52 -3.23 -19.00
N PRO A 33 5.65 -4.26 -18.99
CA PRO A 33 4.75 -4.55 -20.09
C PRO A 33 3.78 -3.38 -20.29
N SER A 34 4.29 -2.30 -20.86
CA SER A 34 3.59 -1.14 -21.35
C SER A 34 2.99 -1.57 -22.68
N LYS A 35 1.98 -2.44 -22.61
CA LYS A 35 0.91 -2.42 -23.59
C LYS A 35 0.21 -1.08 -23.41
N ARG A 36 0.82 -0.01 -23.93
CA ARG A 36 0.17 1.29 -24.06
C ARG A 36 -1.10 1.03 -24.88
N PRO A 37 -2.31 1.18 -24.32
CA PRO A 37 -3.50 1.21 -25.15
C PRO A 37 -3.29 2.32 -26.19
N LYS A 38 -3.48 2.00 -27.46
CA LYS A 38 -3.52 2.97 -28.56
C LYS A 38 -4.80 3.81 -28.48
N SER A 39 -5.11 4.36 -27.32
CA SER A 39 -6.09 5.42 -27.20
C SER A 39 -5.32 6.73 -27.30
N GLY A 40 -5.62 7.53 -28.32
CA GLY A 40 -5.09 8.89 -28.47
C GLY A 40 -5.66 9.85 -27.41
N LYS A 41 -5.62 9.45 -26.13
CA LYS A 41 -5.95 10.32 -24.99
C LYS A 41 -4.69 11.11 -24.65
N ARG A 42 -4.86 12.42 -24.47
CA ARG A 42 -3.79 13.40 -24.23
C ARG A 42 -2.95 12.99 -23.01
N PRO A 43 -1.68 13.44 -22.90
CA PRO A 43 -0.93 13.34 -21.65
C PRO A 43 -1.74 14.06 -20.58
N TRP A 44 -2.30 13.31 -19.64
CA TRP A 44 -2.96 13.90 -18.48
C TRP A 44 -1.86 14.64 -17.70
N ALA A 45 -1.95 15.96 -17.65
CA ALA A 45 -1.14 16.73 -16.73
C ALA A 45 -1.52 16.26 -15.33
N SER A 46 -0.54 15.77 -14.55
CA SER A 46 -0.74 15.40 -13.14
C SER A 46 -1.54 16.49 -12.44
N ALA A 47 -2.52 16.10 -11.63
CA ALA A 47 -3.43 17.06 -10.99
C ALA A 47 -2.69 18.11 -10.13
N HIS A 48 -1.48 17.80 -9.66
CA HIS A 48 -0.59 18.73 -8.96
C HIS A 48 0.89 18.40 -9.22
N PRO A 49 1.53 18.94 -10.28
CA PRO A 49 2.93 18.64 -10.58
C PRO A 49 3.92 19.33 -9.62
N GLU A 50 3.45 20.31 -8.83
CA GLU A 50 4.32 21.07 -7.93
C GLU A 50 4.56 20.39 -6.57
N GLN A 51 3.64 19.51 -6.17
CA GLN A 51 3.77 18.74 -4.94
C GLN A 51 4.48 17.45 -5.33
N GLY A 52 5.81 17.45 -5.26
CA GLY A 52 6.62 16.28 -5.54
C GLY A 52 6.15 15.06 -4.74
N ALA A 53 6.55 13.87 -5.19
CA ALA A 53 6.18 12.61 -4.56
C ALA A 53 6.44 12.64 -3.04
N ASP A 54 5.48 12.13 -2.27
CA ASP A 54 5.54 12.11 -0.81
C ASP A 54 6.74 11.28 -0.33
N GLY A 55 7.70 11.94 0.34
CA GLY A 55 8.95 11.30 0.77
C GLY A 55 8.73 10.15 1.76
N HIS A 56 7.69 10.23 2.58
CA HIS A 56 7.34 9.16 3.52
C HIS A 56 6.83 7.92 2.79
N ALA A 57 5.93 8.08 1.81
CA ALA A 57 5.48 6.98 0.95
C ALA A 57 6.65 6.28 0.25
N LEU A 58 7.58 7.05 -0.32
CA LEU A 58 8.76 6.50 -1.00
C LEU A 58 9.66 5.71 -0.03
N ALA A 59 9.84 6.19 1.21
CA ALA A 59 10.60 5.47 2.22
C ALA A 59 9.95 4.12 2.61
N LEU A 60 8.62 4.08 2.77
CA LEU A 60 7.89 2.85 3.04
C LEU A 60 8.08 1.82 1.91
N LEU A 61 7.99 2.26 0.64
CA LEU A 61 8.19 1.40 -0.52
C LEU A 61 9.64 0.91 -0.65
N ALA A 62 10.62 1.77 -0.34
CA ALA A 62 12.03 1.39 -0.33
C ALA A 62 12.32 0.30 0.72
N ASN A 63 11.72 0.41 1.91
CA ASN A 63 11.86 -0.61 2.96
C ASN A 63 11.28 -1.96 2.52
N ILE A 64 10.08 -1.98 1.94
CA ILE A 64 9.48 -3.22 1.41
C ILE A 64 10.35 -3.81 0.31
N THR A 65 10.83 -2.98 -0.62
CA THR A 65 11.72 -3.43 -1.71
C THR A 65 12.97 -4.11 -1.16
N CYS A 66 13.60 -3.51 -0.15
CA CYS A 66 14.79 -4.06 0.49
C CYS A 66 14.51 -5.43 1.12
N VAL A 67 13.45 -5.56 1.92
CA VAL A 67 13.12 -6.82 2.58
C VAL A 67 12.64 -7.89 1.57
N ALA A 68 11.96 -7.49 0.49
CA ALA A 68 11.54 -8.39 -0.57
C ALA A 68 12.73 -8.98 -1.37
N GLN A 69 13.86 -8.27 -1.45
CA GLN A 69 15.09 -8.78 -2.06
C GLN A 69 15.74 -9.89 -1.23
N GLU A 70 15.44 -9.97 0.07
CA GLU A 70 15.95 -11.01 0.98
C GLU A 70 15.05 -12.25 1.07
N LEU A 71 13.94 -12.27 0.34
CA LEU A 71 13.02 -13.41 0.34
C LEU A 71 13.75 -14.71 -0.13
N PRO A 72 13.51 -15.87 0.52
CA PRO A 72 14.19 -17.11 0.18
C PRO A 72 13.79 -17.61 -1.21
N LEU A 73 14.76 -18.16 -1.96
CA LEU A 73 14.56 -18.72 -3.30
C LEU A 73 13.52 -19.85 -3.38
N GLN A 74 13.14 -20.46 -2.26
CA GLN A 74 12.10 -21.48 -2.20
C GLN A 74 10.68 -20.90 -2.37
N ILE A 75 10.50 -19.59 -2.19
CA ILE A 75 9.21 -18.95 -2.39
C ILE A 75 8.89 -18.91 -3.88
N PRO A 76 7.70 -19.39 -4.29
CA PRO A 76 7.37 -19.47 -5.71
C PRO A 76 7.29 -18.08 -6.36
N GLU A 77 7.59 -18.06 -7.65
CA GLU A 77 7.33 -16.91 -8.53
C GLU A 77 5.83 -16.66 -8.65
N ALA A 78 5.43 -15.40 -8.70
CA ALA A 78 4.03 -15.03 -8.83
C ALA A 78 3.48 -15.35 -10.22
N GLU A 79 2.26 -15.89 -10.27
CA GLU A 79 1.50 -16.15 -11.48
C GLU A 79 0.35 -15.15 -11.63
N GLU A 80 -0.21 -15.02 -12.85
CA GLU A 80 -1.28 -14.04 -13.15
C GLU A 80 -2.54 -14.19 -12.29
N HIS A 81 -2.77 -15.39 -11.76
CA HIS A 81 -3.94 -15.70 -10.94
C HIS A 81 -3.74 -15.44 -9.43
N ASP A 82 -2.50 -15.17 -9.00
CA ASP A 82 -2.18 -14.84 -7.62
C ASP A 82 -2.83 -13.51 -7.20
N GLU A 83 -3.12 -13.37 -5.91
CA GLU A 83 -3.86 -12.21 -5.39
C GLU A 83 -3.18 -10.88 -5.66
N ILE A 84 -1.85 -10.86 -5.49
CA ILE A 84 -0.99 -9.70 -5.74
C ILE A 84 -0.94 -9.39 -7.24
N ALA A 85 -0.75 -10.40 -8.08
CA ALA A 85 -0.72 -10.24 -9.53
C ALA A 85 -2.03 -9.64 -10.05
N ARG A 86 -3.17 -10.07 -9.52
CA ARG A 86 -4.49 -9.50 -9.85
C ARG A 86 -4.65 -8.03 -9.47
N ILE A 87 -3.89 -7.52 -8.49
CA ILE A 87 -3.86 -6.08 -8.18
C ILE A 87 -3.00 -5.34 -9.21
N ILE A 88 -1.79 -5.85 -9.49
CA ILE A 88 -0.84 -5.23 -10.42
C ILE A 88 -1.41 -5.16 -11.85
N LEU A 89 -2.10 -6.23 -12.26
CA LEU A 89 -2.73 -6.34 -13.58
C LEU A 89 -4.05 -5.56 -13.68
N ALA A 90 -4.55 -5.00 -12.57
CA ALA A 90 -5.69 -4.11 -12.63
C ALA A 90 -5.28 -2.79 -13.31
N GLU A 91 -5.94 -2.47 -14.41
CA GLU A 91 -5.76 -1.19 -15.09
C GLU A 91 -6.06 -0.04 -14.11
N GLY A 92 -5.17 0.95 -14.04
CA GLY A 92 -5.37 2.12 -13.19
C GLY A 92 -6.61 2.93 -13.59
N PRO A 93 -7.12 3.78 -12.69
CA PRO A 93 -8.32 4.56 -12.96
C PRO A 93 -8.08 5.61 -14.06
N GLU A 94 -9.11 5.86 -14.88
CA GLU A 94 -9.06 6.93 -15.89
C GLU A 94 -9.04 8.33 -15.23
N ASP A 95 -9.70 8.48 -14.08
CA ASP A 95 -9.76 9.72 -13.32
C ASP A 95 -8.69 9.71 -12.20
N PRO A 96 -7.74 10.66 -12.19
CA PRO A 96 -6.75 10.78 -11.14
C PRO A 96 -7.32 10.96 -9.73
N SER A 97 -8.50 11.56 -9.59
CA SER A 97 -9.14 11.74 -8.28
C SER A 97 -9.62 10.42 -7.65
N GLU A 98 -9.78 9.36 -8.47
CA GLU A 98 -10.13 8.01 -8.02
C GLU A 98 -8.90 7.13 -7.73
N GLY A 99 -7.68 7.67 -7.90
CA GLY A 99 -6.41 6.97 -7.71
C GLY A 99 -6.32 6.23 -6.37
N TRP A 100 -6.64 6.93 -5.28
CA TRP A 100 -6.64 6.34 -3.95
C TRP A 100 -7.68 5.24 -3.78
N GLU A 101 -8.94 5.48 -4.15
CA GLU A 101 -10.01 4.49 -3.97
C GLU A 101 -9.75 3.21 -4.78
N HIS A 102 -9.24 3.36 -6.00
CA HIS A 102 -8.82 2.25 -6.83
C HIS A 102 -7.74 1.40 -6.14
N LEU A 103 -6.65 2.03 -5.71
CA LEU A 103 -5.56 1.35 -5.03
C LEU A 103 -6.04 0.72 -3.71
N TYR A 104 -6.82 1.46 -2.94
CA TYR A 104 -7.36 1.03 -1.66
C TYR A 104 -8.21 -0.23 -1.79
N HIS A 105 -9.06 -0.35 -2.81
CA HIS A 105 -9.83 -1.57 -3.07
C HIS A 105 -8.94 -2.79 -3.32
N GLY A 106 -7.88 -2.64 -4.12
CA GLY A 106 -6.89 -3.69 -4.35
C GLY A 106 -6.19 -4.10 -3.05
N LEU A 107 -5.67 -3.12 -2.32
CA LEU A 107 -4.97 -3.37 -1.05
C LEU A 107 -5.88 -3.91 0.04
N ASN A 108 -7.16 -3.55 0.10
CA ASN A 108 -8.10 -4.10 1.07
C ASN A 108 -8.45 -5.56 0.80
N ARG A 109 -8.39 -6.01 -0.46
CA ARG A 109 -8.60 -7.43 -0.77
C ARG A 109 -7.46 -8.29 -0.22
N LEU A 110 -6.23 -7.77 -0.25
CA LEU A 110 -5.03 -8.45 0.21
C LEU A 110 -4.73 -8.24 1.70
N LEU A 111 -4.85 -7.00 2.17
CA LEU A 111 -4.37 -6.50 3.47
C LEU A 111 -5.52 -5.93 4.32
N GLY A 112 -6.75 -6.39 4.06
CA GLY A 112 -7.98 -5.90 4.67
C GLY A 112 -8.05 -6.11 6.18
N TYR A 113 -9.11 -5.54 6.77
CA TYR A 113 -9.44 -5.82 8.17
C TYR A 113 -9.80 -7.30 8.33
N GLY A 114 -9.12 -7.98 9.26
CA GLY A 114 -9.35 -9.38 9.56
C GLY A 114 -8.44 -10.38 8.83
N ALA A 115 -7.66 -9.97 7.82
CA ALA A 115 -6.62 -10.84 7.26
C ALA A 115 -5.51 -11.04 8.29
N ASP A 116 -5.19 -12.26 8.69
CA ASP A 116 -4.06 -12.50 9.60
C ASP A 116 -2.71 -12.39 8.86
N ILE A 117 -1.61 -12.36 9.60
CA ILE A 117 -0.28 -12.18 8.99
C ILE A 117 0.12 -13.44 8.21
N GLU A 118 -0.33 -14.60 8.66
CA GLU A 118 -0.11 -15.92 8.08
C GLU A 118 -0.77 -16.06 6.71
N ASP A 119 -2.02 -15.64 6.57
CA ASP A 119 -2.80 -15.57 5.34
C ASP A 119 -2.12 -14.64 4.33
N ILE A 120 -1.69 -13.46 4.79
CA ILE A 120 -0.95 -12.52 3.93
C ILE A 120 0.39 -13.14 3.50
N ALA A 121 1.10 -13.82 4.42
CA ALA A 121 2.34 -14.51 4.12
C ALA A 121 2.15 -15.62 3.08
N HIS A 122 1.01 -16.29 3.07
CA HIS A 122 0.65 -17.26 2.03
C HIS A 122 0.47 -16.64 0.64
N CYS A 123 0.14 -15.35 0.56
CA CYS A 123 0.06 -14.60 -0.69
C CYS A 123 1.41 -14.01 -1.15
N VAL A 124 2.45 -14.02 -0.32
CA VAL A 124 3.77 -13.49 -0.68
C VAL A 124 4.41 -14.36 -1.76
N ARG A 125 4.82 -13.70 -2.85
CA ARG A 125 5.48 -14.31 -4.01
C ARG A 125 6.61 -13.40 -4.48
N HIS A 126 7.61 -13.98 -5.11
CA HIS A 126 8.69 -13.23 -5.74
C HIS A 126 8.28 -12.64 -7.11
N ARG A 127 9.22 -11.90 -7.71
CA ARG A 127 9.26 -11.51 -9.14
C ARG A 127 8.29 -10.38 -9.50
N PRO A 128 8.26 -9.92 -10.78
CA PRO A 128 7.51 -8.73 -11.18
C PRO A 128 5.99 -8.78 -11.03
N LEU A 129 5.39 -9.95 -10.77
CA LEU A 129 3.96 -10.09 -10.43
C LEU A 129 3.71 -10.31 -8.93
N GLY A 130 4.78 -10.38 -8.13
CA GLY A 130 4.74 -10.55 -6.68
C GLY A 130 4.95 -9.24 -5.93
N VAL A 131 5.59 -9.31 -4.76
CA VAL A 131 5.80 -8.15 -3.88
C VAL A 131 6.61 -7.03 -4.56
N GLU A 132 7.61 -7.39 -5.37
CA GLU A 132 8.40 -6.43 -6.14
C GLU A 132 7.50 -5.63 -7.10
N GLY A 133 6.69 -6.34 -7.88
CA GLY A 133 5.72 -5.75 -8.79
C GLY A 133 4.70 -4.87 -8.10
N LEU A 134 4.18 -5.30 -6.95
CA LEU A 134 3.24 -4.53 -6.16
C LEU A 134 3.85 -3.22 -5.67
N THR A 135 5.13 -3.25 -5.28
CA THR A 135 5.84 -2.06 -4.83
C THR A 135 6.02 -1.05 -5.98
N TRP A 136 6.38 -1.52 -7.17
CA TRP A 136 6.42 -0.70 -8.39
C TRP A 136 5.05 -0.13 -8.78
N TYR A 137 4.00 -0.95 -8.65
CA TYR A 137 2.63 -0.53 -8.93
C TYR A 137 2.22 0.61 -8.00
N ILE A 138 2.39 0.46 -6.68
CA ILE A 138 2.06 1.50 -5.70
C ILE A 138 2.94 2.74 -5.89
N HIS A 139 4.21 2.57 -6.23
CA HIS A 139 5.11 3.68 -6.55
C HIS A 139 4.57 4.56 -7.70
N GLY A 140 4.03 3.93 -8.74
CA GLY A 140 3.31 4.65 -9.80
C GLY A 140 2.18 5.50 -9.25
N PHE A 141 1.40 4.97 -8.32
CA PHE A 141 0.31 5.76 -7.73
C PHE A 141 0.77 6.93 -6.85
N VAL A 142 1.86 6.76 -6.12
CA VAL A 142 2.46 7.84 -5.30
C VAL A 142 2.93 8.98 -6.21
N ILE A 143 3.55 8.67 -7.35
CA ILE A 143 4.06 9.68 -8.29
C ILE A 143 2.93 10.30 -9.10
N ASP A 144 2.09 9.48 -9.72
CA ASP A 144 1.14 9.93 -10.73
C ASP A 144 -0.14 10.54 -10.11
N TYR A 145 -0.56 10.01 -8.95
CA TYR A 145 -1.79 10.44 -8.25
C TYR A 145 -1.53 11.16 -6.92
N GLY A 146 -0.27 11.36 -6.51
CA GLY A 146 0.07 12.11 -5.30
C GLY A 146 -0.41 11.44 -4.00
N ILE A 147 -0.46 10.11 -3.95
CA ILE A 147 -0.90 9.38 -2.75
C ILE A 147 0.13 9.54 -1.63
N THR A 148 -0.33 10.03 -0.49
CA THR A 148 0.53 10.28 0.68
C THR A 148 0.83 8.99 1.45
N GLY A 149 2.00 8.94 2.09
CA GLY A 149 2.44 7.77 2.84
C GLY A 149 1.53 7.45 4.01
N ARG A 150 0.91 8.46 4.64
CA ARG A 150 -0.03 8.28 5.75
C ARG A 150 -1.22 7.38 5.37
N LEU A 151 -1.66 7.40 4.11
CA LEU A 151 -2.76 6.53 3.65
C LEU A 151 -2.29 5.08 3.45
N LEU A 152 -1.02 4.89 3.09
CA LEU A 152 -0.39 3.59 2.86
C LEU A 152 0.14 2.96 4.16
N GLU A 153 0.42 3.79 5.17
CA GLU A 153 0.86 3.40 6.50
C GLU A 153 -0.13 2.42 7.15
N GLY A 154 0.40 1.50 7.95
CA GLY A 154 -0.37 0.37 8.49
C GLY A 154 -0.66 -0.74 7.47
N LYS A 155 -1.05 -0.45 6.23
CA LYS A 155 -1.21 -1.49 5.19
C LYS A 155 0.15 -2.06 4.77
N LEU A 156 1.07 -1.16 4.40
CA LEU A 156 2.42 -1.53 4.00
C LEU A 156 3.20 -2.16 5.17
N GLU A 157 2.95 -1.74 6.41
CA GLU A 157 3.55 -2.36 7.60
C GLU A 157 3.10 -3.82 7.79
N ARG A 158 1.81 -4.11 7.55
CA ARG A 158 1.30 -5.49 7.64
C ARG A 158 1.90 -6.38 6.55
N LEU A 159 2.03 -5.84 5.33
CA LEU A 159 2.73 -6.55 4.25
C LEU A 159 4.19 -6.81 4.62
N LEU A 160 4.89 -5.82 5.18
CA LEU A 160 6.28 -5.96 5.63
C LEU A 160 6.42 -7.09 6.68
N LYS A 161 5.55 -7.11 7.70
CA LYS A 161 5.51 -8.17 8.72
C LYS A 161 5.26 -9.56 8.11
N ALA A 162 4.41 -9.66 7.10
CA ALA A 162 4.16 -10.92 6.41
C ALA A 162 5.39 -11.41 5.63
N ILE A 163 6.12 -10.52 4.95
CA ILE A 163 7.38 -10.85 4.27
C ILE A 163 8.43 -11.33 5.29
N GLU A 164 8.56 -10.64 6.42
CA GLU A 164 9.45 -11.05 7.51
C GLU A 164 9.09 -12.43 8.07
N HIS A 165 7.79 -12.72 8.24
CA HIS A 165 7.30 -14.03 8.67
C HIS A 165 7.72 -15.13 7.68
N VAL A 166 7.63 -14.88 6.38
CA VAL A 166 8.12 -15.81 5.34
C VAL A 166 9.64 -16.02 5.44
N ASN A 167 10.40 -14.96 5.64
CA ASN A 167 11.86 -15.03 5.81
C ASN A 167 12.26 -15.88 7.03
N GLN A 168 11.56 -15.70 8.15
CA GLN A 168 11.79 -16.49 9.37
C GLN A 168 11.50 -17.97 9.14
N ARG A 169 10.38 -18.29 8.48
CA ARG A 169 10.00 -19.68 8.18
C ARG A 169 11.03 -20.40 7.31
N GLY A 170 11.57 -19.71 6.29
CA GLY A 170 12.63 -20.27 5.44
C GLY A 170 13.92 -20.60 6.21
N ARG A 171 14.28 -19.79 7.22
CA ARG A 171 15.46 -20.04 8.07
C ARG A 171 15.30 -21.28 8.93
N HIS A 172 14.10 -21.55 9.45
CA HIS A 172 13.84 -22.73 10.28
C HIS A 172 13.88 -24.04 9.50
N THR A 173 13.42 -24.05 8.25
CA THR A 173 13.42 -25.27 7.42
C THR A 173 14.84 -25.77 7.14
N ILE A 174 15.81 -24.88 6.96
CA ILE A 174 17.20 -25.27 6.65
C ILE A 174 17.91 -25.81 7.92
N ALA A 175 17.62 -25.25 9.10
CA ALA A 175 18.26 -25.67 10.34
C ALA A 175 17.80 -27.04 10.87
N SER A 176 16.61 -27.52 10.45
CA SER A 176 16.03 -28.77 10.95
C SER A 176 16.37 -30.00 10.12
N VAL A 177 17.04 -29.86 8.97
CA VAL A 177 17.65 -31.01 8.29
C VAL A 177 18.92 -31.35 9.08
N SER A 178 18.69 -32.05 10.19
CA SER A 178 19.75 -32.63 11.01
C SER A 178 20.67 -33.42 10.07
N PRO A 179 21.99 -33.18 10.10
CA PRO A 179 22.94 -34.00 9.36
C PRO A 179 22.97 -35.37 10.05
N ASP A 180 21.97 -36.20 9.75
CA ASP A 180 22.06 -37.64 9.97
C ASP A 180 22.97 -38.21 8.87
N CYS A 181 24.20 -37.70 8.83
CA CYS A 181 25.33 -38.37 8.25
C CYS A 181 25.63 -39.54 9.17
N SER A 182 24.87 -40.62 9.03
CA SER A 182 25.50 -41.93 9.15
C SER A 182 26.65 -41.94 8.14
N PRO A 183 27.90 -42.15 8.58
CA PRO A 183 29.03 -42.23 7.67
C PRO A 183 28.86 -43.46 6.80
N GLU A 184 28.33 -43.29 5.59
CA GLU A 184 28.51 -44.29 4.54
C GLU A 184 29.99 -44.27 4.18
N VAL A 185 30.70 -45.26 4.73
CA VAL A 185 32.10 -45.55 4.52
C VAL A 185 32.32 -45.77 3.02
N LEU A 186 32.65 -44.70 2.30
CA LEU A 186 33.25 -44.83 0.98
C LEU A 186 34.75 -45.10 1.15
N PRO A 187 35.27 -46.17 0.54
CA PRO A 187 36.65 -46.57 0.72
C PRO A 187 37.61 -45.52 0.17
N VAL A 188 38.56 -45.18 1.04
CA VAL A 188 39.77 -44.41 0.81
C VAL A 188 40.36 -44.74 -0.57
N ARG A 189 40.43 -43.73 -1.43
CA ARG A 189 41.50 -43.64 -2.42
C ARG A 189 42.26 -42.37 -2.16
N ASP A 190 43.39 -42.55 -1.49
CA ASP A 190 44.51 -41.63 -1.47
C ASP A 190 44.90 -41.32 -2.91
N ASP A 191 44.80 -40.05 -3.30
CA ASP A 191 45.87 -39.47 -4.10
C ASP A 191 45.99 -37.97 -3.85
N LEU A 192 47.10 -37.70 -3.19
CA LEU A 192 47.81 -36.46 -2.97
C LEU A 192 47.79 -35.55 -4.21
N LEU A 193 47.55 -34.26 -4.01
CA LEU A 193 48.60 -33.25 -4.18
C LEU A 193 48.16 -31.87 -3.68
N LEU A 194 48.82 -31.46 -2.59
CA LEU A 194 48.88 -30.10 -2.07
C LEU A 194 49.27 -29.09 -3.17
N ARG A 195 48.59 -27.94 -3.18
CA ARG A 195 49.27 -26.67 -3.46
C ARG A 195 48.72 -25.57 -2.56
N GLU A 196 49.41 -25.41 -1.44
CA GLU A 196 49.38 -24.21 -0.59
C GLU A 196 49.64 -22.95 -1.42
N LEU A 197 48.74 -21.98 -1.30
CA LEU A 197 49.09 -20.58 -1.45
C LEU A 197 48.49 -19.82 -0.26
N THR A 198 49.33 -19.64 0.74
CA THR A 198 49.17 -18.70 1.85
C THR A 198 49.30 -17.28 1.29
N LEU A 199 48.18 -16.56 1.23
CA LEU A 199 48.17 -15.11 0.98
C LEU A 199 47.78 -14.41 2.28
N SER A 200 48.78 -13.93 3.02
CA SER A 200 48.62 -13.02 4.14
C SER A 200 48.45 -11.61 3.60
N ASP A 201 47.24 -11.05 3.69
CA ASP A 201 46.99 -9.64 3.40
C ASP A 201 46.62 -8.92 4.71
N THR A 202 47.52 -8.04 5.12
CA THR A 202 47.47 -7.27 6.37
C THR A 202 46.71 -5.97 6.08
N PHE A 203 45.45 -5.89 6.48
CA PHE A 203 44.69 -4.63 6.40
C PHE A 203 44.87 -3.80 7.69
N PRO A 204 45.19 -2.50 7.59
CA PRO A 204 45.23 -1.61 8.74
C PRO A 204 43.80 -1.27 9.25
N PRO A 205 43.64 -0.99 10.54
CA PRO A 205 42.34 -0.71 11.14
C PRO A 205 41.74 0.64 10.68
N PRO A 206 40.41 0.73 10.51
CA PRO A 206 39.74 1.97 10.13
C PRO A 206 39.75 2.98 11.29
N SER A 207 40.10 4.22 10.98
CA SER A 207 40.09 5.36 11.90
C SER A 207 38.64 5.75 12.26
N SER A 208 38.37 5.91 13.56
CA SER A 208 37.05 6.28 14.09
C SER A 208 36.59 7.67 13.62
N PRO A 209 35.29 7.86 13.28
CA PRO A 209 34.76 9.16 12.94
C PRO A 209 34.51 10.00 14.20
N ARG A 210 35.02 11.24 14.17
CA ARG A 210 34.85 12.27 15.20
C ARG A 210 33.46 12.87 15.10
N MET A 211 32.62 12.71 16.12
CA MET A 211 31.33 13.39 16.24
C MET A 211 31.55 14.91 16.36
N GLN A 212 30.94 15.67 15.46
CA GLN A 212 30.74 17.11 15.61
C GLN A 212 29.29 17.34 16.01
N SER A 213 29.10 17.92 17.20
CA SER A 213 27.82 18.36 17.72
C SER A 213 27.31 19.56 16.91
N VAL A 214 26.20 19.37 16.20
CA VAL A 214 25.45 20.46 15.58
C VAL A 214 24.55 21.07 16.66
N ASN A 215 24.76 22.36 16.91
CA ASN A 215 23.86 23.19 17.70
C ASN A 215 22.57 23.38 16.92
N THR A 216 21.46 22.90 17.46
CA THR A 216 20.11 23.29 17.02
C THR A 216 19.72 24.55 17.77
N ASP A 217 19.71 25.67 17.05
CA ASP A 217 19.04 26.90 17.48
C ASP A 217 17.53 26.64 17.51
N ASP A 218 16.95 26.80 18.69
CA ASP A 218 15.51 26.92 18.96
C ASP A 218 14.97 28.16 18.23
N ASN A 219 14.11 27.94 17.23
CA ASN A 219 13.21 28.96 16.73
C ASN A 219 11.78 28.52 17.04
N ASP A 220 11.26 29.07 18.13
CA ASP A 220 9.82 29.13 18.43
C ASP A 220 9.17 30.09 17.41
N ASP A 221 8.53 29.54 16.38
CA ASP A 221 7.66 30.31 15.49
C ASP A 221 6.21 30.23 16.00
N ASP A 222 5.69 31.41 16.35
CA ASP A 222 4.34 31.70 16.80
C ASP A 222 3.28 31.17 15.80
N ILE A 223 2.41 30.28 16.28
CA ILE A 223 1.22 29.83 15.53
C ILE A 223 0.15 30.92 15.61
N GLU A 224 0.03 31.71 14.54
CA GLU A 224 -1.00 32.72 14.38
C GLU A 224 -2.39 32.08 14.16
N TYR A 225 -3.32 32.37 15.07
CA TYR A 225 -4.70 31.87 15.07
C TYR A 225 -5.54 32.56 13.98
N ILE A 226 -5.86 31.84 12.89
CA ILE A 226 -6.75 32.35 11.84
C ILE A 226 -8.20 32.29 12.31
N GLY A 227 -8.80 33.47 12.49
CA GLY A 227 -10.16 33.66 12.95
C GLY A 227 -11.24 33.08 12.03
N THR A 228 -12.26 32.51 12.67
CA THR A 228 -13.47 31.94 12.08
C THR A 228 -14.31 33.02 11.39
N LEU A 229 -14.53 32.90 10.09
CA LEU A 229 -15.44 33.79 9.35
C LEU A 229 -16.91 33.43 9.64
N PRO A 230 -17.81 34.42 9.75
CA PRO A 230 -19.23 34.20 9.95
C PRO A 230 -19.90 33.66 8.67
N LEU A 231 -20.58 32.53 8.83
CA LEU A 231 -21.41 31.88 7.82
C LEU A 231 -22.65 32.76 7.55
N SER A 232 -22.74 33.34 6.35
CA SER A 232 -23.92 34.10 5.91
C SER A 232 -24.99 33.14 5.39
N ASP A 233 -26.11 33.08 6.11
CA ASP A 233 -27.37 32.48 5.68
C ASP A 233 -28.02 33.33 4.57
N ALA A 234 -28.19 32.78 3.37
CA ALA A 234 -29.30 33.10 2.46
C ALA A 234 -29.22 32.24 1.18
N ILE A 235 -29.98 31.14 1.13
CA ILE A 235 -30.39 30.54 -0.15
C ILE A 235 -31.92 30.47 -0.18
N ALA A 236 -32.49 31.26 -1.08
CA ALA A 236 -33.90 31.37 -1.39
C ALA A 236 -34.47 30.07 -2.01
N PRO A 237 -35.79 29.83 -1.90
CA PRO A 237 -36.42 28.62 -2.44
C PRO A 237 -36.50 28.67 -3.98
N ALA A 238 -35.94 27.64 -4.62
CA ALA A 238 -36.04 27.41 -6.07
C ALA A 238 -37.46 26.99 -6.47
N ARG A 239 -37.96 27.60 -7.55
CA ARG A 239 -39.22 27.28 -8.21
C ARG A 239 -39.18 25.86 -8.80
N GLN A 240 -40.24 25.09 -8.55
CA GLN A 240 -40.49 23.81 -9.22
C GLN A 240 -41.12 24.06 -10.58
N ASP A 241 -40.47 23.58 -11.64
CA ASP A 241 -41.09 23.43 -12.97
C ASP A 241 -41.84 22.08 -13.06
N PRO A 242 -43.02 22.03 -13.69
CA PRO A 242 -43.80 20.81 -13.85
C PRO A 242 -43.24 19.91 -14.95
N SER A 243 -42.96 18.66 -14.62
CA SER A 243 -42.52 17.62 -15.56
C SER A 243 -43.61 17.28 -16.60
N PRO A 244 -43.23 16.97 -17.86
CA PRO A 244 -44.16 16.59 -18.91
C PRO A 244 -44.71 15.15 -18.74
N PRO A 245 -45.88 14.84 -19.33
CA PRO A 245 -46.56 13.56 -19.19
C PRO A 245 -45.84 12.44 -19.98
N ILE A 246 -45.64 11.30 -19.31
CA ILE A 246 -45.03 10.09 -19.88
C ILE A 246 -46.11 9.32 -20.68
N PRO A 247 -45.81 8.87 -21.92
CA PRO A 247 -46.76 8.11 -22.74
C PRO A 247 -46.94 6.67 -22.25
N PRO A 248 -48.14 6.07 -22.40
CA PRO A 248 -48.43 4.73 -21.94
C PRO A 248 -48.03 3.68 -22.99
N GLY A 249 -47.31 2.64 -22.56
CA GLY A 249 -47.22 1.40 -23.31
C GLY A 249 -45.80 0.85 -23.46
N THR A 250 -45.29 0.22 -22.42
CA THR A 250 -44.27 -0.82 -22.57
C THR A 250 -44.49 -1.88 -21.48
N PRO A 251 -44.62 -3.17 -21.82
CA PRO A 251 -44.78 -4.22 -20.83
C PRO A 251 -43.48 -4.37 -20.03
N VAL A 252 -43.51 -3.91 -18.78
CA VAL A 252 -42.43 -4.12 -17.81
C VAL A 252 -42.43 -5.60 -17.43
N ILE A 253 -41.39 -6.32 -17.85
CA ILE A 253 -41.05 -7.64 -17.32
C ILE A 253 -40.70 -7.42 -15.84
N SER A 254 -41.67 -7.76 -14.99
CA SER A 254 -41.53 -7.74 -13.53
C SER A 254 -40.51 -8.79 -13.10
N ARG A 255 -39.23 -8.38 -13.09
CA ARG A 255 -38.18 -9.11 -12.39
C ARG A 255 -38.53 -8.97 -10.91
N ARG A 256 -38.88 -10.08 -10.24
CA ARG A 256 -39.08 -10.12 -8.79
C ARG A 256 -37.82 -9.60 -8.12
N VAL A 257 -37.81 -8.31 -7.80
CA VAL A 257 -36.87 -7.72 -6.86
C VAL A 257 -37.23 -8.38 -5.55
N SER A 258 -36.38 -9.30 -5.10
CA SER A 258 -36.42 -9.82 -3.74
C SER A 258 -36.53 -8.59 -2.82
N GLU A 259 -37.66 -8.48 -2.11
CA GLU A 259 -37.86 -7.48 -1.06
C GLU A 259 -36.79 -7.74 0.00
N LYS A 260 -35.60 -7.17 -0.21
CA LYS A 260 -34.55 -7.11 0.79
C LYS A 260 -35.16 -6.33 1.94
N SER A 261 -35.48 -7.03 3.02
CA SER A 261 -35.89 -6.45 4.29
C SER A 261 -34.94 -5.31 4.61
N LYS A 262 -35.44 -4.06 4.53
CA LYS A 262 -34.65 -2.88 4.88
C LYS A 262 -34.39 -2.96 6.38
N CYS A 263 -33.14 -3.13 6.78
CA CYS A 263 -32.79 -3.12 8.19
C CYS A 263 -33.11 -1.75 8.79
N LYS A 264 -33.45 -1.76 10.08
CA LYS A 264 -33.75 -0.53 10.82
C LYS A 264 -32.52 0.38 10.74
N GLN A 265 -32.74 1.59 10.24
CA GLN A 265 -31.72 2.63 10.15
C GLN A 265 -31.90 3.57 11.33
N HIS A 266 -30.80 3.91 12.00
CA HIS A 266 -30.78 4.89 13.07
C HIS A 266 -30.10 6.17 12.58
N VAL A 267 -30.79 7.30 12.73
CA VAL A 267 -30.29 8.63 12.36
C VAL A 267 -29.78 9.30 13.64
N VAL A 268 -28.50 9.63 13.67
CA VAL A 268 -27.88 10.35 14.79
C VAL A 268 -27.72 11.81 14.37
N SER A 269 -28.46 12.69 15.03
CA SER A 269 -28.36 14.13 14.83
C SER A 269 -27.29 14.70 15.76
N ALA A 270 -26.30 15.39 15.22
CA ALA A 270 -25.30 16.09 16.02
C ALA A 270 -25.78 17.52 16.35
N PRO A 271 -25.41 18.07 17.53
CA PRO A 271 -25.55 19.50 17.80
C PRO A 271 -24.85 20.35 16.72
N PRO A 272 -25.28 21.60 16.48
CA PRO A 272 -24.66 22.48 15.46
C PRO A 272 -23.15 22.69 15.64
N SER A 273 -22.63 22.50 16.85
CA SER A 273 -21.21 22.62 17.19
C SER A 273 -20.42 21.32 17.09
N GLN A 274 -21.04 20.22 16.65
CA GLN A 274 -20.40 18.90 16.55
C GLN A 274 -20.69 18.26 15.19
N THR A 275 -19.74 17.47 14.71
CA THR A 275 -19.98 16.64 13.53
C THR A 275 -20.72 15.37 13.94
N GLY A 276 -21.48 14.77 13.03
CA GLY A 276 -22.12 13.46 13.24
C GLY A 276 -21.15 12.40 13.76
N ILE A 277 -19.88 12.46 13.33
CA ILE A 277 -18.83 11.55 13.79
C ILE A 277 -18.40 11.87 15.23
N GLY A 278 -18.25 13.15 15.58
CA GLY A 278 -17.90 13.57 16.95
C GLY A 278 -19.01 13.33 17.99
N ALA A 279 -20.26 13.24 17.55
CA ALA A 279 -21.40 12.96 18.42
C ALA A 279 -21.59 11.47 18.75
N TYR A 280 -20.93 10.56 18.02
CA TYR A 280 -21.05 9.12 18.23
C TYR A 280 -19.74 8.53 18.81
N PRO A 281 -19.76 7.85 19.96
CA PRO A 281 -18.55 7.43 20.67
C PRO A 281 -17.94 6.15 20.07
N PHE A 282 -17.40 6.24 18.85
CA PHE A 282 -16.77 5.09 18.16
C PHE A 282 -15.66 4.42 18.98
N LEU A 283 -14.97 5.19 19.83
CA LEU A 283 -13.90 4.70 20.71
C LEU A 283 -14.39 3.68 21.75
N LEU A 284 -15.70 3.58 22.01
CA LEU A 284 -16.27 2.55 22.88
C LEU A 284 -16.40 1.18 22.20
N HIS A 285 -16.17 1.08 20.89
CA HIS A 285 -16.35 -0.15 20.11
C HIS A 285 -15.02 -0.77 19.64
N VAL A 286 -13.91 -0.47 20.31
CA VAL A 286 -12.57 -0.95 19.90
C VAL A 286 -12.39 -2.47 20.04
N GLU A 287 -13.12 -3.11 20.96
CA GLU A 287 -12.92 -4.54 21.26
C GLU A 287 -13.94 -5.49 20.59
N GLU A 288 -15.06 -4.98 20.05
CA GLU A 288 -16.08 -5.82 19.41
C GLU A 288 -16.44 -5.33 18.00
N HIS A 289 -16.55 -6.27 17.05
CA HIS A 289 -17.05 -6.00 15.71
C HIS A 289 -18.44 -5.36 15.79
N MET A 290 -18.53 -4.07 15.44
CA MET A 290 -19.82 -3.36 15.45
C MET A 290 -20.85 -4.07 14.56
N ALA A 291 -22.03 -4.33 15.12
CA ALA A 291 -23.20 -4.85 14.39
C ALA A 291 -23.77 -3.85 13.36
N TRP A 292 -23.19 -2.66 13.29
CA TRP A 292 -23.64 -1.51 12.51
C TRP A 292 -22.57 -1.09 11.50
N GLU A 293 -22.99 -0.79 10.28
CA GLU A 293 -22.27 0.05 9.32
C GLU A 293 -22.71 1.49 9.51
N PHE A 294 -21.85 2.45 9.14
CA PHE A 294 -22.20 3.86 9.25
C PHE A 294 -21.88 4.62 7.96
N SER A 295 -22.64 5.66 7.70
CA SER A 295 -22.36 6.64 6.65
C SER A 295 -22.63 8.05 7.17
N SER A 296 -21.93 9.06 6.65
CA SER A 296 -22.15 10.47 6.99
C SER A 296 -22.63 11.22 5.77
N ARG A 297 -23.76 11.94 5.88
CA ARG A 297 -24.31 12.75 4.80
C ARG A 297 -24.85 14.06 5.35
N SER A 298 -24.35 15.18 4.83
CA SER A 298 -24.78 16.53 5.20
C SER A 298 -24.76 16.78 6.72
N GLY A 299 -23.69 16.35 7.39
CA GLY A 299 -23.53 16.51 8.85
C GLY A 299 -24.32 15.50 9.69
N THR A 300 -25.16 14.66 9.07
CA THR A 300 -25.94 13.62 9.76
C THR A 300 -25.22 12.28 9.67
N LEU A 301 -25.10 11.58 10.80
CA LEU A 301 -24.56 10.21 10.84
C LEU A 301 -25.73 9.21 10.74
N LEU A 302 -25.60 8.26 9.84
CA LEU A 302 -26.58 7.20 9.57
C LEU A 302 -25.97 5.86 9.95
N LEU A 303 -26.60 5.15 10.88
CA LEU A 303 -26.21 3.81 11.33
C LEU A 303 -27.15 2.78 10.69
N HIS A 304 -26.57 1.77 10.04
CA HIS A 304 -27.24 0.69 9.34
C HIS A 304 -26.88 -0.64 10.00
N ALA A 305 -27.86 -1.42 10.45
CA ALA A 305 -27.53 -2.76 10.96
C ALA A 305 -27.02 -3.64 9.81
N ARG A 306 -25.90 -4.35 10.04
CA ARG A 306 -25.31 -5.30 9.07
C ARG A 306 -26.21 -6.50 8.83
N ARG A 307 -26.97 -6.90 9.85
CA ARG A 307 -27.90 -8.03 9.79
C ARG A 307 -29.25 -7.63 10.37
N CYS A 308 -30.30 -7.90 9.62
CA CYS A 308 -31.67 -7.82 10.09
C CYS A 308 -32.01 -9.14 10.79
N GLU A 309 -31.78 -9.26 12.08
CA GLU A 309 -32.37 -10.38 12.82
C GLU A 309 -33.88 -10.12 12.94
N LYS A 310 -34.69 -11.09 12.51
CA LYS A 310 -36.14 -11.02 12.70
C LYS A 310 -36.38 -11.07 14.22
N LEU A 311 -36.62 -9.92 14.83
CA LEU A 311 -37.13 -9.85 16.20
C LEU A 311 -38.44 -10.64 16.21
N GLN A 312 -38.41 -11.84 16.78
CA GLN A 312 -39.65 -12.57 17.06
C GLN A 312 -40.44 -11.73 18.06
N PRO A 313 -41.71 -11.39 17.79
CA PRO A 313 -42.54 -10.72 18.78
C PRO A 313 -42.66 -11.65 20.00
N GLN A 314 -42.26 -11.14 21.17
CA GLN A 314 -42.53 -11.77 22.47
C GLN A 314 -44.00 -11.59 22.84
#